data_AF-A0A959B719-F1
#
_entry.id   AF-A0A959B719-F1
#
_cell.length_a   1.000
_cell.length_b   1.000
_cell.length_c   1.000
_cell.angle_alpha   90.00
_cell.angle_beta   90.00
_cell.angle_gamma   90.00
#
_symmetry.space_group_name_H-M   'P 1'
#
loop_
_entity.id
_entity.type
_entity.pdbx_description
1 polymer ?
#
loop_
_entity_poly.entity_id
_entity_poly.type
_entity_poly.pdbx_seq_one_letter_code
_entity_poly.pdbx_strand_id
1 'polypeptide(L)' 'MSEPVNSQQGEEKTPKSGALDEARQTYQAVDNFLTIRDTDSTLLMAGKILLRLLGIFIMILLSPFLLIGLTIAFAAAL' A
#
# COMPACT_ATOMS: atom_id res chain seq x y z
N MET A 1 -24.24 28.99 38.80
CA MET A 1 -22.81 29.38 38.82
C MET A 1 -22.04 28.19 39.36
N SER A 2 -20.88 27.90 38.76
CA SER A 2 -19.97 26.75 38.97
C SER A 2 -20.08 25.60 37.95
N GLU A 3 -19.70 25.87 36.70
CA GLU A 3 -18.68 25.02 36.04
C GLU A 3 -17.31 25.30 36.70
N PRO A 4 -16.19 24.54 36.51
CA PRO A 4 -15.91 23.43 35.58
C PRO A 4 -15.07 22.27 36.18
N VAL A 5 -14.88 21.18 35.44
CA VAL A 5 -13.59 20.42 35.26
C VAL A 5 -13.81 19.57 34.00
N ASN A 6 -13.62 20.12 32.80
CA ASN A 6 -12.36 20.06 32.04
C ASN A 6 -11.44 18.88 32.39
N SER A 7 -11.87 17.68 32.00
CA SER A 7 -10.93 16.59 31.73
C SER A 7 -10.51 16.67 30.28
N GLN A 8 -9.40 17.36 30.03
CA GLN A 8 -8.65 17.22 28.80
C GLN A 8 -8.19 15.76 28.67
N GLN A 9 -8.98 14.94 27.98
CA GLN A 9 -8.40 13.81 27.27
C GLN A 9 -7.66 14.41 26.09
N GLY A 10 -6.33 14.40 26.19
CA GLY A 10 -5.45 14.71 25.07
C GLY A 10 -5.79 13.77 23.92
N GLU A 11 -6.51 14.32 22.94
CA GLU A 11 -6.59 13.71 21.63
C GLU A 11 -5.17 13.79 21.04
N GLU A 12 -4.46 12.68 21.18
CA GLU A 12 -3.28 12.37 20.39
C GLU A 12 -3.71 12.48 18.92
N LYS A 13 -3.49 13.66 18.34
CA LYS A 13 -3.71 13.93 16.93
C LYS A 13 -2.73 13.06 16.16
N THR A 14 -3.10 11.81 15.92
CA THR A 14 -2.44 10.92 14.97
C THR A 14 -2.74 11.51 13.59
N PRO A 15 -1.83 12.27 12.96
CA PRO A 15 -2.05 12.81 11.64
C PRO A 15 -1.56 11.74 10.67
N LYS A 16 -2.27 10.61 10.65
CA LYS A 16 -1.87 9.45 9.86
C LYS A 16 -3.04 8.59 9.39
N SER A 17 -4.29 8.94 9.71
CA SER A 17 -5.46 8.23 9.21
C SER A 17 -5.60 8.39 7.70
N GLY A 18 -5.55 9.61 7.16
CA GLY A 18 -5.79 9.84 5.72
C GLY A 18 -4.91 9.02 4.77
N ALA A 19 -3.59 9.03 4.96
CA ALA A 19 -2.66 8.30 4.10
C ALA A 19 -2.70 6.78 4.32
N LEU A 20 -2.97 6.31 5.55
CA LEU A 20 -3.14 4.88 5.83
C LEU A 20 -4.46 4.35 5.29
N ASP A 21 -5.52 5.17 5.30
CA ASP A 21 -6.82 4.85 4.75
C ASP A 21 -6.78 4.85 3.21
N GLU A 22 -6.10 5.81 2.56
CA GLU A 22 -5.85 5.78 1.11
C GLU A 22 -5.02 4.57 0.68
N ALA A 23 -3.98 4.25 1.45
CA ALA A 23 -3.17 3.07 1.21
C ALA A 23 -4.01 1.80 1.36
N ARG A 24 -4.82 1.68 2.42
CA ARG A 24 -5.75 0.55 2.61
C ARG A 24 -6.74 0.43 1.46
N GLN A 25 -7.31 1.54 1.00
CA GLN A 25 -8.30 1.54 -0.06
C GLN A 25 -7.67 1.10 -1.40
N THR A 26 -6.45 1.55 -1.67
CA THR A 26 -5.68 1.12 -2.85
C THR A 26 -5.33 -0.37 -2.78
N TYR A 27 -4.88 -0.83 -1.61
CA TYR A 27 -4.60 -2.26 -1.38
C TYR A 27 -5.85 -3.13 -1.57
N GLN A 28 -6.99 -2.71 -1.03
CA GLN A 28 -8.26 -3.43 -1.19
C GLN A 28 -8.78 -3.42 -2.64
N ALA A 29 -8.55 -2.35 -3.39
CA ALA A 29 -8.94 -2.28 -4.80
C ALA A 29 -8.12 -3.25 -5.66
N VAL A 30 -6.81 -3.30 -5.41
CA VAL A 30 -5.89 -4.23 -6.07
C VAL A 30 -6.21 -5.67 -5.69
N ASP A 31 -6.50 -5.94 -4.42
CA ASP A 31 -6.86 -7.26 -3.93
C ASP A 31 -8.21 -7.75 -4.51
N ASN A 32 -9.21 -6.88 -4.61
CA ASN A 32 -10.47 -7.19 -5.29
C ASN A 32 -10.29 -7.42 -6.79
N PHE A 33 -9.40 -6.67 -7.44
CA PHE A 33 -9.11 -6.85 -8.87
C PHE A 33 -8.40 -8.18 -9.12
N LEU A 34 -7.49 -8.56 -8.23
CA LEU A 34 -6.73 -9.81 -8.27
C LEU A 34 -7.52 -11.02 -7.75
N THR A 35 -8.60 -10.81 -7.01
CA THR A 35 -9.50 -11.87 -6.52
C THR A 35 -10.05 -12.63 -7.71
N ILE A 36 -9.69 -13.91 -7.80
CA ILE A 36 -10.12 -14.82 -8.85
C ILE A 36 -11.56 -15.24 -8.52
N ARG A 37 -12.53 -14.83 -9.33
CA ARG A 37 -13.93 -15.27 -9.23
C ARG A 37 -14.11 -16.45 -10.18
N ASP A 38 -14.68 -17.56 -9.69
CA ASP A 38 -14.83 -18.82 -10.44
C ASP A 38 -15.74 -18.74 -11.69
N THR A 39 -16.36 -17.58 -11.95
CA THR A 39 -17.18 -17.30 -13.14
C THR A 39 -16.36 -16.71 -14.31
N ASP A 40 -15.14 -16.27 -14.07
CA ASP A 40 -14.28 -15.69 -15.10
C ASP A 40 -13.63 -16.79 -15.95
N SER A 41 -13.77 -16.69 -17.28
CA SER A 41 -13.18 -17.61 -18.26
C SER A 41 -11.76 -18.02 -17.88
N THR A 42 -11.39 -19.29 -18.11
CA THR A 42 -10.07 -19.88 -17.80
C THR A 42 -8.88 -19.01 -18.25
N LEU A 43 -9.07 -18.20 -19.30
CA LEU A 43 -8.12 -17.22 -19.81
C LEU A 43 -7.83 -16.06 -18.82
N LEU A 44 -8.85 -15.52 -18.15
CA LEU A 44 -8.72 -14.47 -17.14
C LEU A 44 -8.06 -15.00 -15.87
N MET A 45 -8.33 -16.26 -15.50
CA MET A 45 -7.66 -16.95 -14.40
C MET A 45 -6.16 -17.11 -14.69
N ALA A 46 -5.79 -17.60 -15.87
CA ALA A 46 -4.40 -17.68 -16.31
C ALA A 46 -3.72 -16.30 -16.34
N GLY A 47 -4.42 -15.27 -16.82
CA GLY A 47 -3.94 -13.88 -16.81
C GLY A 47 -3.66 -13.36 -15.39
N LYS A 48 -4.55 -13.62 -14.42
CA LYS A 48 -4.34 -13.24 -13.01
C LYS A 48 -3.15 -13.96 -12.38
N ILE A 49 -2.95 -15.24 -12.67
CA ILE A 49 -1.77 -16.00 -12.21
C ILE A 49 -0.49 -15.40 -12.82
N LEU A 50 -0.49 -15.11 -14.13
CA LEU A 50 0.67 -14.55 -14.81
C LEU A 50 1.03 -13.16 -14.26
N LEU A 51 0.01 -12.33 -14.00
CA LEU A 51 0.18 -10.99 -13.43
C LEU A 51 0.71 -11.04 -11.99
N ARG A 52 0.27 -12.04 -11.20
CA ARG A 52 0.79 -12.27 -9.85
C ARG A 52 2.25 -12.72 -9.87
N LEU A 53 2.62 -13.62 -10.79
CA LEU A 53 4.02 -14.00 -11.02
C LEU A 53 4.87 -12.79 -11.42
N LEU A 54 4.36 -11.96 -12.34
CA LEU A 54 5.05 -10.74 -12.78
C LEU A 54 5.22 -9.75 -11.63
N GLY A 55 4.20 -9.55 -10.79
CA GLY A 55 4.27 -8.70 -9.61
C GLY A 55 5.31 -9.17 -8.59
N ILE A 56 5.40 -10.49 -8.36
CA ILE A 56 6.45 -11.09 -7.52
C ILE A 56 7.83 -10.87 -8.14
N PHE A 57 7.96 -11.08 -9.45
CA PHE A 57 9.22 -10.87 -10.17
C PHE A 57 9.69 -9.43 -10.06
N ILE A 58 8.77 -8.47 -10.24
CA ILE A 58 9.04 -7.05 -10.04
C ILE A 58 9.43 -6.80 -8.59
N MET A 59 8.73 -7.33 -7.59
CA MET A 59 9.10 -7.12 -6.18
C MET A 59 10.50 -7.66 -5.85
N ILE A 60 10.88 -8.81 -6.40
CA ILE A 60 12.22 -9.40 -6.25
C ILE A 60 13.27 -8.52 -6.92
N LEU A 61 13.03 -8.03 -8.14
CA LEU A 61 13.92 -7.12 -8.85
C LEU A 61 13.97 -5.73 -8.21
N LEU A 62 12.89 -5.32 -7.56
CA LEU A 62 12.76 -4.03 -6.93
C LEU A 62 13.66 -3.94 -5.69
N SER A 63 13.96 -5.04 -4.99
CA SER A 63 14.89 -5.03 -3.86
C SER A 63 16.32 -4.57 -4.22
N PRO A 64 17.03 -5.16 -5.20
CA PRO A 64 18.32 -4.66 -5.65
C PRO A 64 18.18 -3.31 -6.38
N PHE A 65 17.09 -3.08 -7.11
CA PHE A 65 16.87 -1.81 -7.82
C PHE A 65 16.63 -0.64 -6.88
N LEU A 66 15.94 -0.84 -5.74
CA LEU A 66 15.77 0.22 -4.74
C LEU A 66 17.10 0.61 -4.12
N LEU A 67 17.97 -0.37 -3.81
CA LEU A 67 19.30 -0.07 -3.25
C LEU A 67 20.17 0.70 -4.25
N ILE A 68 20.15 0.31 -5.52
CA ILE A 68 20.90 0.99 -6.58
C ILE A 68 20.30 2.39 -6.85
N GLY A 69 18.98 2.48 -7.00
CA GLY A 69 18.29 3.75 -7.23
C GLY A 69 18.46 4.71 -6.07
N LEU A 70 18.41 4.22 -4.82
CA LEU A 70 18.62 5.01 -3.61
C LEU A 70 20.07 5.48 -3.51
N THR A 71 21.05 4.62 -3.77
CA THR A 71 22.47 5.02 -3.77
C THR A 71 22.76 6.06 -4.83
N ILE A 72 22.21 5.92 -6.04
CA ILE A 72 22.32 6.93 -7.10
C ILE A 72 21.63 8.24 -6.68
N ALA A 73 20.42 8.18 -6.12
CA ALA A 73 19.70 9.37 -5.66
C ALA A 73 20.46 10.12 -4.56
N PHE A 74 21.05 9.40 -3.60
CA PHE A 74 21.92 10.00 -2.57
C PHE A 74 23.18 10.60 -3.19
N ALA A 75 23.83 9.90 -4.12
CA ALA A 75 25.03 10.40 -4.80
C ALA A 75 24.75 11.63 -5.68
N ALA A 76 23.56 11.72 -6.27
CA ALA A 76 23.13 12.86 -7.09
C ALA A 76 22.64 14.05 -6.26
N ALA A 77 22.21 13.83 -5.02
CA ALA A 77 21.74 14.86 -4.10
C ALA A 77 22.86 15.48 -3.23
N LEU A 78 24.03 14.86 -3.20
CA LEU A 78 25.26 15.35 -2.53
C LEU A 78 26.07 16.23 -3.49
#